data_AF-A0A6J4JW80-F1
#
_entry.id   AF-A0A6J4JW80-F1
#
_cell.length_a   1.000
_cell.length_b   1.000
_cell.length_c   1.000
_cell.angle_alpha   90.00
_cell.angle_beta   90.00
_cell.angle_gamma   90.00
#
_symmetry.space_group_name_H-M   'P 1'
#
loop_
_entity.id
_entity.type
_entity.pdbx_description
1 polymer ?
#
loop_
_entity_poly.entity_id
_entity_poly.type
_entity_poly.pdbx_seq_one_letter_code
_entity_poly.pdbx_strand_id
1 'polypeptide(L)'
;DADGLVQQARRHLKEAPLAAYYDDVALRALALAQADWSREVLEPERLDSVHRQFETMLDDLAERAEAPATPEAAPPGWEQEGAVICVAGRGQFDDLAAQMAGQLLRGAGFGARPLPNAALGEAGLERLDPARIRLCCLSMLEEGSSAAGVRYFLRRLRRRLPEAAVVVGLWHARPDSPTLAALREEGPGETTVTSLREAVAFCQAAAAQSARETTAETAAPRA
;
A
#
# COMPACT_ATOMS: atom_id res chain seq x y z
N ASP A 1 -5.37 24.41 4.06
CA ASP A 1 -6.56 23.95 3.33
C ASP A 1 -6.10 23.03 2.21
N ALA A 2 -7.02 22.35 1.52
CA ALA A 2 -6.68 21.37 0.49
C ALA A 2 -5.90 22.00 -0.68
N ASP A 3 -6.33 23.18 -1.15
CA ASP A 3 -5.68 23.91 -2.25
C ASP A 3 -4.21 24.21 -1.95
N GLY A 4 -3.88 24.60 -0.71
CA GLY A 4 -2.51 24.81 -0.27
C GLY A 4 -1.67 23.53 -0.35
N LEU A 5 -2.21 22.40 0.08
CA LEU A 5 -1.53 21.09 0.01
C LEU A 5 -1.31 20.65 -1.43
N VAL A 6 -2.32 20.79 -2.29
CA VAL A 6 -2.22 20.50 -3.73
C VAL A 6 -1.14 21.36 -4.38
N GLN A 7 -1.10 22.67 -4.10
CA GLN A 7 -0.08 23.56 -4.64
C GLN A 7 1.33 23.21 -4.14
N GLN A 8 1.46 22.83 -2.87
CA GLN A 8 2.72 22.34 -2.32
C GLN A 8 3.17 21.06 -3.03
N ALA A 9 2.29 20.08 -3.17
CA ALA A 9 2.55 18.84 -3.88
C ALA A 9 3.04 19.11 -5.29
N ARG A 10 2.29 19.91 -6.06
CA ARG A 10 2.63 20.30 -7.44
C ARG A 10 3.98 21.00 -7.54
N ARG A 11 4.38 21.78 -6.54
CA ARG A 11 5.72 22.40 -6.51
C ARG A 11 6.80 21.35 -6.34
N HIS A 12 6.63 20.42 -5.41
CA HIS A 12 7.59 19.34 -5.16
C HIS A 12 7.74 18.41 -6.37
N LEU A 13 6.64 18.11 -7.05
CA LEU A 13 6.62 17.25 -8.25
C LEU A 13 7.33 17.86 -9.48
N LYS A 14 7.76 19.12 -9.43
CA LYS A 14 8.64 19.71 -10.45
C LYS A 14 10.09 19.26 -10.29
N GLU A 15 10.47 18.83 -9.09
CA GLU A 15 11.85 18.56 -8.70
C GLU A 15 12.08 17.07 -8.39
N ALA A 16 11.04 16.34 -7.99
CA ALA A 16 11.14 14.95 -7.56
C ALA A 16 9.95 14.10 -8.05
N PRO A 17 10.12 12.77 -8.19
CA PRO A 17 9.03 11.88 -8.59
C PRO A 17 7.95 11.77 -7.51
N LEU A 18 6.74 11.36 -7.91
CA LEU A 18 5.60 11.19 -7.01
C LEU A 18 5.90 10.28 -5.82
N ALA A 19 6.65 9.20 -6.03
CA ALA A 19 7.05 8.29 -4.97
C ALA A 19 7.89 8.98 -3.88
N ALA A 20 8.78 9.90 -4.27
CA ALA A 20 9.56 10.68 -3.31
C ALA A 20 8.69 11.68 -2.53
N TYR A 21 7.77 12.37 -3.21
CA TYR A 21 6.79 13.23 -2.52
C TYR A 21 5.99 12.45 -1.46
N TYR A 22 5.48 11.27 -1.82
CA TYR A 22 4.70 10.46 -0.90
C TYR A 22 5.53 9.93 0.27
N ASP A 23 6.71 9.34 0.02
CA ASP A 23 7.57 8.81 1.09
C ASP A 23 8.10 9.90 2.02
N ASP A 24 8.59 11.00 1.45
CA ASP A 24 9.42 11.95 2.18
C ASP A 24 8.60 13.10 2.80
N VAL A 25 7.40 13.38 2.25
CA VAL A 25 6.53 14.50 2.68
C VAL A 25 5.17 14.00 3.16
N ALA A 26 4.38 13.35 2.29
CA ALA A 26 2.97 13.08 2.56
C ALA A 26 2.78 12.05 3.69
N LEU A 27 3.43 10.89 3.59
CA LEU A 27 3.37 9.85 4.62
C LEU A 27 3.96 10.34 5.95
N ARG A 28 5.03 11.14 5.90
CA ARG A 28 5.61 11.75 7.10
C ARG A 28 4.60 12.67 7.80
N ALA A 29 3.87 13.50 7.05
CA ALA A 29 2.84 14.36 7.63
C ALA A 29 1.69 13.57 8.26
N LEU A 30 1.23 12.50 7.60
CA LEU A 30 0.19 11.61 8.16
C LEU A 30 0.70 10.84 9.39
N ALA A 31 1.95 10.38 9.39
CA ALA A 31 2.56 9.70 10.54
C ALA A 31 2.65 10.64 11.77
N LEU A 32 2.98 11.91 11.56
CA LEU A 32 2.96 12.92 12.63
C LEU A 32 1.54 13.14 13.16
N ALA A 33 0.55 13.32 12.29
CA ALA A 33 -0.84 13.47 12.70
C ALA A 33 -1.37 12.23 13.44
N GLN A 34 -0.98 11.03 13.01
CA GLN A 34 -1.32 9.76 13.67
C GLN A 34 -0.72 9.66 15.07
N ALA A 35 0.52 10.12 15.24
CA ALA A 35 1.19 10.15 16.54
C ALA A 35 0.62 11.22 17.48
N ASP A 36 0.22 12.37 16.95
CA ASP A 36 -0.46 13.41 17.75
C ASP A 36 -1.86 12.94 18.17
N TRP A 37 -2.57 12.23 17.29
CA TRP A 37 -3.83 11.57 17.61
C TRP A 37 -3.67 10.50 18.69
N SER A 38 -2.67 9.61 18.58
CA SER A 38 -2.47 8.55 19.57
C SER A 38 -2.06 9.07 20.95
N ARG A 39 -1.53 10.30 21.02
CA ARG A 39 -1.18 11.01 22.25
C ARG A 39 -2.28 11.94 22.75
N GLU A 40 -3.46 11.94 22.12
CA GLU A 40 -4.59 12.79 22.46
C GLU A 40 -4.27 14.30 22.39
N VAL A 41 -3.33 14.67 21.51
CA VAL A 41 -2.94 16.07 21.25
C VAL A 41 -3.75 16.66 20.08
N LEU A 42 -4.26 15.81 19.20
CA LEU A 42 -5.03 16.21 18.02
C LEU A 42 -6.53 16.08 18.28
N GLU A 43 -7.25 17.19 18.18
CA GLU A 43 -8.71 17.20 18.32
C GLU A 43 -9.41 16.47 17.16
N PRO A 44 -10.57 15.80 17.40
CA PRO A 44 -11.29 15.06 16.37
C PRO A 44 -11.63 15.89 15.13
N GLU A 45 -12.06 17.14 15.28
CA GLU A 45 -12.41 18.00 14.15
C GLU A 45 -11.16 18.32 13.30
N ARG A 46 -9.99 18.37 13.93
CA ARG A 46 -8.73 18.58 13.23
C ARG A 46 -8.29 17.31 12.52
N LEU A 47 -8.48 16.13 13.12
CA LEU A 47 -8.26 14.83 12.47
C LEU A 47 -9.07 14.73 11.17
N ASP A 48 -10.38 14.98 11.25
CA ASP A 48 -11.29 14.96 10.09
C ASP A 48 -10.90 15.99 9.03
N SER A 49 -10.44 17.16 9.46
CA SER A 49 -9.96 18.20 8.56
C SER A 49 -8.68 17.78 7.83
N VAL A 50 -7.73 17.14 8.50
CA VAL A 50 -6.51 16.62 7.89
C VAL A 50 -6.84 15.52 6.90
N HIS A 51 -7.67 14.55 7.31
CA HIS A 51 -8.06 13.42 6.47
C HIS A 51 -8.67 13.89 5.14
N ARG A 52 -9.71 14.73 5.22
CA ARG A 52 -10.42 15.26 4.06
C ARG A 52 -9.51 16.09 3.14
N GLN A 53 -8.60 16.86 3.71
CA GLN A 53 -7.64 17.65 2.95
C GLN A 53 -6.65 16.77 2.17
N PHE A 54 -6.20 15.68 2.77
CA PHE A 54 -5.34 14.71 2.09
C PHE A 54 -6.10 13.90 1.04
N GLU A 55 -7.35 13.52 1.31
CA GLU A 55 -8.22 12.84 0.34
C GLU A 55 -8.36 13.69 -0.93
N THR A 56 -8.73 14.97 -0.79
CA THR A 56 -8.80 15.90 -1.92
C THR A 56 -7.46 16.03 -2.64
N MET A 57 -6.34 16.12 -1.91
CA MET A 57 -5.02 16.18 -2.53
C MET A 57 -4.69 14.91 -3.33
N LEU A 58 -5.05 13.73 -2.83
CA LEU A 58 -4.79 12.46 -3.50
C LEU A 58 -5.63 12.29 -4.76
N ASP A 59 -6.90 12.70 -4.73
CA ASP A 59 -7.77 12.70 -5.90
C ASP A 59 -7.21 13.59 -7.01
N ASP A 60 -6.81 14.83 -6.67
CA ASP A 60 -6.16 15.78 -7.58
C ASP A 60 -4.87 15.23 -8.22
N LEU A 61 -4.08 14.48 -7.44
CA LEU A 61 -2.84 13.87 -7.92
C LEU A 61 -3.08 12.62 -8.76
N ALA A 62 -4.14 11.86 -8.47
CA ALA A 62 -4.52 10.66 -9.23
C ALA A 62 -4.84 11.01 -10.68
N GLU A 63 -5.66 12.04 -10.92
CA GLU A 63 -6.04 12.51 -12.26
C GLU A 63 -4.83 12.85 -13.15
N ARG A 64 -3.70 13.20 -12.53
CA ARG A 64 -2.47 13.59 -13.22
C ARG A 64 -1.50 12.42 -13.42
N ALA A 65 -1.52 11.42 -12.53
CA ALA A 65 -0.61 10.28 -12.55
C ALA A 65 -0.96 9.22 -13.61
N GLU A 66 -2.13 9.32 -14.27
CA GLU A 66 -2.59 8.38 -15.30
C GLU A 66 -1.75 8.39 -16.61
N ALA A 67 -0.71 9.22 -16.71
CA ALA A 67 0.29 9.11 -17.78
C ALA A 67 1.48 8.23 -17.31
N PRO A 68 1.64 6.99 -17.83
CA PRO A 68 2.72 6.10 -17.39
C PRO A 68 4.09 6.71 -17.68
N ALA A 69 4.94 6.82 -16.65
CA ALA A 69 6.25 7.46 -16.74
C ALA A 69 7.27 6.63 -17.54
N THR A 70 7.09 5.31 -17.64
CA THR A 70 7.77 4.39 -18.57
C THR A 70 7.07 3.02 -18.50
N PRO A 71 6.68 2.40 -19.64
CA PRO A 71 5.98 1.14 -19.64
C PRO A 71 6.98 -0.02 -19.71
N GLU A 72 7.59 -0.40 -18.59
CA GLU A 72 7.87 -1.83 -18.43
C GLU A 72 6.53 -2.44 -18.04
N ALA A 73 5.77 -2.88 -19.06
CA ALA A 73 4.41 -3.36 -18.86
C ALA A 73 4.42 -4.49 -17.83
N ALA A 74 3.52 -4.41 -16.85
CA ALA A 74 3.34 -5.49 -15.90
C ALA A 74 3.10 -6.81 -16.65
N PRO A 75 3.65 -7.94 -16.19
CA PRO A 75 3.49 -9.22 -16.86
C PRO A 75 2.01 -9.62 -16.91
N PRO A 76 1.59 -10.44 -17.90
CA PRO A 76 0.19 -10.77 -18.11
C PRO A 76 -0.55 -11.19 -16.83
N GLY A 77 -1.70 -10.57 -16.62
CA GLY A 77 -2.51 -10.72 -15.43
C GLY A 77 -2.24 -9.69 -14.34
N TRP A 78 -1.02 -9.19 -14.18
CA TRP A 78 -0.69 -8.21 -13.15
C TRP A 78 -1.20 -6.79 -13.47
N GLU A 79 -1.48 -6.51 -14.74
CA GLU A 79 -2.11 -5.28 -15.24
C GLU A 79 -3.63 -5.22 -14.96
N GLN A 80 -4.25 -6.36 -14.65
CA GLN A 80 -5.70 -6.43 -14.49
C GLN A 80 -6.14 -5.79 -13.18
N GLU A 81 -7.15 -4.92 -13.22
CA GLU A 81 -7.68 -4.26 -12.03
C GLU A 81 -7.99 -5.27 -10.90
N GLY A 82 -7.44 -5.02 -9.72
CA GLY A 82 -7.56 -5.90 -8.55
C GLY A 82 -6.53 -7.04 -8.50
N ALA A 83 -5.61 -7.15 -9.45
CA ALA A 83 -4.48 -8.09 -9.35
C ALA A 83 -3.56 -7.75 -8.17
N VAL A 84 -3.45 -6.46 -7.85
CA VAL A 84 -2.79 -5.99 -6.63
C VAL A 84 -3.83 -5.27 -5.76
N ILE A 85 -3.91 -5.60 -4.48
CA ILE A 85 -4.77 -4.87 -3.54
C ILE A 85 -3.93 -4.20 -2.46
N CYS A 86 -4.23 -2.94 -2.16
CA CYS A 86 -3.63 -2.20 -1.06
C CYS A 86 -4.69 -2.06 0.04
N VAL A 87 -4.58 -2.86 1.10
CA VAL A 87 -5.57 -2.91 2.17
C VAL A 87 -5.11 -2.02 3.31
N ALA A 88 -5.95 -1.06 3.66
CA ALA A 88 -5.75 -0.22 4.83
C ALA A 88 -5.72 -1.06 6.12
N GLY A 89 -4.80 -0.71 7.03
CA GLY A 89 -4.83 -1.16 8.41
C GLY A 89 -6.00 -0.58 9.19
N ARG A 90 -5.74 -0.19 10.44
CA ARG A 90 -6.76 0.31 11.38
C ARG A 90 -6.44 1.69 11.94
N GLY A 91 -5.32 2.29 11.52
CA GLY A 91 -4.99 3.68 11.80
C GLY A 91 -5.90 4.64 11.04
N GLN A 92 -5.96 5.87 11.54
CA GLN A 92 -6.88 6.90 11.05
C GLN A 92 -6.55 7.41 9.64
N PHE A 93 -5.33 7.15 9.17
CA PHE A 93 -4.86 7.57 7.86
C PHE A 93 -4.31 6.41 7.02
N ASP A 94 -4.56 5.16 7.44
CA ASP A 94 -4.07 3.97 6.74
C ASP A 94 -4.73 3.79 5.37
N ASP A 95 -5.94 4.31 5.19
CA ASP A 95 -6.66 4.36 3.92
C ASP A 95 -6.00 5.31 2.93
N LEU A 96 -5.62 6.51 3.36
CA LEU A 96 -4.86 7.47 2.55
C LEU A 96 -3.49 6.90 2.16
N ALA A 97 -2.83 6.21 3.08
CA ALA A 97 -1.58 5.51 2.79
C ALA A 97 -1.78 4.37 1.76
N ALA A 98 -2.89 3.64 1.86
CA ALA A 98 -3.25 2.58 0.89
C ALA A 98 -3.57 3.17 -0.48
N GLN A 99 -4.22 4.34 -0.53
CA GLN A 99 -4.47 5.08 -1.77
C GLN A 99 -3.15 5.51 -2.44
N MET A 100 -2.19 6.07 -1.69
CA MET A 100 -0.86 6.42 -2.21
C MET A 100 -0.13 5.22 -2.81
N ALA A 101 -0.15 4.07 -2.10
CA ALA A 101 0.43 2.82 -2.62
C ALA A 101 -0.24 2.38 -3.92
N GLY A 102 -1.59 2.40 -3.96
CA GLY A 102 -2.35 2.06 -5.16
C GLY A 102 -2.02 2.95 -6.35
N GLN A 103 -1.90 4.27 -6.15
CA GLN A 103 -1.53 5.21 -7.21
C GLN A 103 -0.13 4.94 -7.78
N LEU A 104 0.86 4.68 -6.91
CA LEU A 104 2.23 4.40 -7.36
C LEU A 104 2.32 3.06 -8.09
N LEU A 105 1.60 2.03 -7.64
CA LEU A 105 1.56 0.74 -8.31
C LEU A 105 0.87 0.84 -9.68
N ARG A 106 -0.21 1.61 -9.80
CA ARG A 106 -0.83 1.91 -11.11
C ARG A 106 0.13 2.66 -12.03
N GLY A 107 0.85 3.65 -11.52
CA GLY A 107 1.90 4.36 -12.25
C GLY A 107 3.04 3.44 -12.73
N ALA A 108 3.26 2.32 -12.03
CA ALA A 108 4.18 1.26 -12.41
C ALA A 108 3.56 0.16 -13.31
N GLY A 109 2.32 0.34 -13.77
CA GLY A 109 1.65 -0.56 -14.72
C GLY A 109 0.83 -1.70 -14.09
N PHE A 110 0.69 -1.74 -12.77
CA PHE A 110 -0.11 -2.77 -12.08
C PHE A 110 -1.57 -2.39 -11.98
N GLY A 111 -2.47 -3.38 -12.09
CA GLY A 111 -3.89 -3.23 -11.80
C GLY A 111 -4.15 -3.18 -10.29
N ALA A 112 -3.67 -2.12 -9.63
CA ALA A 112 -3.73 -1.98 -8.19
C ALA A 112 -5.02 -1.31 -7.72
N ARG A 113 -5.59 -1.80 -6.61
CA ARG A 113 -6.81 -1.25 -6.01
C ARG A 113 -6.65 -0.98 -4.51
N PRO A 114 -6.78 0.28 -4.05
CA PRO A 114 -6.85 0.57 -2.62
C PRO A 114 -8.20 0.10 -2.05
N LEU A 115 -8.17 -0.47 -0.85
CA LEU A 115 -9.34 -1.04 -0.19
C LEU A 115 -9.34 -0.72 1.30
N PRO A 116 -10.52 -0.45 1.89
CA PRO A 116 -10.64 -0.36 3.34
C PRO A 116 -10.42 -1.73 3.98
N ASN A 117 -10.04 -1.75 5.25
CA ASN A 117 -9.87 -2.97 6.05
C ASN A 117 -11.08 -3.92 5.97
N ALA A 118 -12.29 -3.34 5.99
CA ALA A 118 -13.57 -4.04 5.93
C ALA A 118 -13.80 -4.80 4.61
N ALA A 119 -13.09 -4.47 3.53
CA ALA A 119 -13.18 -5.18 2.25
C ALA A 119 -12.68 -6.63 2.34
N LEU A 120 -11.87 -6.95 3.34
CA LEU A 120 -11.48 -8.34 3.65
C LEU A 120 -12.49 -9.04 4.56
N GLY A 121 -13.72 -8.54 4.68
CA GLY A 121 -14.89 -9.27 5.15
C GLY A 121 -15.34 -10.35 4.16
N GLU A 122 -16.27 -11.22 4.58
CA GLU A 122 -16.82 -12.29 3.71
C GLU A 122 -17.50 -11.72 2.46
N ALA A 123 -18.48 -10.83 2.64
CA ALA A 123 -19.16 -10.13 1.53
C ALA A 123 -18.22 -9.25 0.69
N GLY A 124 -17.09 -8.80 1.25
CA GLY A 124 -16.10 -8.03 0.51
C GLY A 124 -15.24 -8.89 -0.42
N LEU A 125 -14.87 -10.08 0.04
CA LEU A 125 -14.15 -11.06 -0.77
C LEU A 125 -15.00 -11.66 -1.88
N GLU A 126 -16.30 -11.83 -1.70
CA GLU A 126 -17.17 -12.24 -2.81
C GLU A 126 -17.13 -11.24 -3.99
N ARG A 127 -16.92 -9.95 -3.69
CA ARG A 127 -16.75 -8.88 -4.69
C ARG A 127 -15.31 -8.77 -5.22
N LEU A 128 -14.36 -9.38 -4.55
CA LEU A 128 -12.94 -9.43 -4.91
C LEU A 128 -12.65 -10.84 -5.38
N ASP A 129 -12.67 -11.11 -6.69
CA ASP A 129 -12.28 -12.42 -7.23
C ASP A 129 -10.92 -12.87 -6.64
N PRO A 130 -10.88 -13.81 -5.66
CA PRO A 130 -9.66 -14.08 -4.91
C PRO A 130 -8.60 -14.73 -5.81
N ALA A 131 -9.02 -15.44 -6.85
CA ALA A 131 -8.16 -16.06 -7.84
C ALA A 131 -7.45 -15.04 -8.74
N ARG A 132 -7.95 -13.80 -8.81
CA ARG A 132 -7.32 -12.69 -9.53
C ARG A 132 -6.22 -12.01 -8.72
N ILE A 133 -6.31 -12.06 -7.39
CA ILE A 133 -5.39 -11.34 -6.52
C ILE A 133 -4.06 -12.07 -6.49
N ARG A 134 -3.02 -11.39 -7.00
CA ARG A 134 -1.63 -11.89 -7.03
C ARG A 134 -0.82 -11.35 -5.88
N LEU A 135 -1.15 -10.14 -5.41
CA LEU A 135 -0.47 -9.49 -4.30
C LEU A 135 -1.43 -8.70 -3.42
N CYS A 136 -1.26 -8.82 -2.11
CA CYS A 136 -1.88 -7.97 -1.12
C CYS A 136 -0.83 -7.19 -0.32
N CYS A 137 -0.90 -5.86 -0.40
CA CYS A 137 -0.14 -4.94 0.43
C CYS A 137 -0.99 -4.51 1.63
N LEU A 138 -0.64 -4.96 2.84
CA LEU A 138 -1.19 -4.39 4.07
C LEU A 138 -0.50 -3.04 4.34
N SER A 139 -1.22 -1.95 4.12
CA SER A 139 -0.71 -0.57 4.21
C SER A 139 -1.07 0.07 5.54
N MET A 140 -0.07 0.46 6.33
CA MET A 140 -0.26 0.97 7.69
C MET A 140 0.76 2.04 8.06
N LEU A 141 0.33 3.00 8.87
CA LEU A 141 1.22 3.84 9.68
C LEU A 141 1.41 3.22 11.06
N GLU A 142 2.48 3.62 11.73
CA GLU A 142 2.72 3.25 13.12
C GLU A 142 1.63 3.84 14.05
N GLU A 143 1.47 3.28 15.25
CA GLU A 143 0.45 3.67 16.25
C GLU A 143 -1.02 3.32 15.89
N GLY A 144 -1.32 2.92 14.65
CA GLY A 144 -2.66 2.47 14.24
C GLY A 144 -3.01 1.04 14.67
N SER A 145 -2.02 0.22 15.05
CA SER A 145 -2.23 -1.16 15.53
C SER A 145 -1.03 -1.69 16.31
N SER A 146 -1.29 -2.52 17.31
CA SER A 146 -0.24 -3.30 17.97
C SER A 146 0.31 -4.39 17.06
N ALA A 147 1.55 -4.80 17.27
CA ALA A 147 2.17 -5.91 16.54
C ALA A 147 1.34 -7.20 16.58
N ALA A 148 0.75 -7.53 17.73
CA ALA A 148 -0.15 -8.70 17.86
C ALA A 148 -1.41 -8.56 17.00
N GLY A 149 -1.98 -7.35 16.93
CA GLY A 149 -3.11 -7.05 16.06
C GLY A 149 -2.77 -7.19 14.58
N VAL A 150 -1.59 -6.70 14.16
CA VAL A 150 -1.09 -6.86 12.79
C VAL A 150 -0.91 -8.34 12.45
N ARG A 151 -0.22 -9.12 13.30
CA ARG A 151 -0.03 -10.57 13.11
C ARG A 151 -1.35 -11.32 12.97
N TYR A 152 -2.32 -11.01 13.83
CA TYR A 152 -3.64 -11.61 13.74
C TYR A 152 -4.28 -11.32 12.37
N PHE A 153 -4.16 -10.07 11.90
CA PHE A 153 -4.70 -9.67 10.62
C PHE A 153 -4.01 -10.35 9.45
N LEU A 154 -2.67 -10.45 9.47
CA LEU A 154 -1.89 -11.17 8.45
C LEU A 154 -2.27 -12.64 8.36
N ARG A 155 -2.42 -13.32 9.50
CA ARG A 155 -2.88 -14.71 9.52
C ARG A 155 -4.27 -14.85 8.92
N ARG A 156 -5.18 -13.91 9.17
CA ARG A 156 -6.51 -13.89 8.55
C ARG A 156 -6.43 -13.65 7.04
N LEU A 157 -5.57 -12.74 6.61
CA LEU A 157 -5.35 -12.40 5.20
C LEU A 157 -4.86 -13.63 4.42
N ARG A 158 -3.81 -14.31 4.90
CA ARG A 158 -3.28 -15.52 4.24
C ARG A 158 -4.28 -16.65 4.15
N ARG A 159 -5.13 -16.83 5.17
CA ARG A 159 -6.20 -17.84 5.11
C ARG A 159 -7.23 -17.53 4.03
N ARG A 160 -7.43 -16.26 3.70
CA ARG A 160 -8.41 -15.78 2.71
C ARG A 160 -7.81 -15.70 1.31
N LEU A 161 -6.51 -15.41 1.21
CA LEU A 161 -5.77 -15.25 -0.04
C LEU A 161 -4.52 -16.15 -0.02
N PRO A 162 -4.69 -17.48 -0.03
CA PRO A 162 -3.56 -18.41 0.11
C PRO A 162 -2.56 -18.35 -1.05
N GLU A 163 -3.02 -17.98 -2.25
CA GLU A 163 -2.19 -17.90 -3.47
C GLU A 163 -1.53 -16.52 -3.66
N ALA A 164 -1.96 -15.50 -2.92
CA ALA A 164 -1.44 -14.14 -3.10
C ALA A 164 -0.16 -13.92 -2.29
N ALA A 165 0.83 -13.27 -2.89
CA ALA A 165 1.96 -12.72 -2.15
C ALA A 165 1.45 -11.67 -1.15
N VAL A 166 2.00 -11.65 0.06
CA VAL A 166 1.63 -10.67 1.09
C VAL A 166 2.85 -9.85 1.47
N VAL A 167 2.71 -8.53 1.42
CA VAL A 167 3.70 -7.56 1.90
C VAL A 167 3.06 -6.65 2.94
N VAL A 168 3.83 -6.32 3.97
CA VAL A 168 3.43 -5.36 5.00
C VAL A 168 4.16 -4.06 4.75
N GLY A 169 3.42 -3.01 4.43
CA GLY A 169 3.91 -1.65 4.43
C GLY A 169 3.70 -1.03 5.80
N LEU A 170 4.78 -0.91 6.59
CA LEU A 170 4.78 -0.12 7.81
C LEU A 170 5.49 1.20 7.54
N TRP A 171 4.72 2.18 7.06
CA TRP A 171 5.25 3.41 6.52
C TRP A 171 5.77 4.34 7.61
N HIS A 172 6.92 4.95 7.35
CA HIS A 172 7.53 5.93 8.25
C HIS A 172 7.72 5.41 9.68
N ALA A 173 7.88 4.09 9.84
CA ALA A 173 8.20 3.46 11.10
C ALA A 173 9.50 4.03 11.68
N ARG A 174 9.54 4.26 12.99
CA ARG A 174 10.79 4.69 13.61
C ARG A 174 11.85 3.59 13.56
N PRO A 175 13.15 3.92 13.50
CA PRO A 175 14.22 2.91 13.51
C PRO A 175 14.17 1.96 14.72
N ASP A 176 13.67 2.43 15.86
CA ASP A 176 13.51 1.70 17.11
C ASP A 176 12.07 1.16 17.32
N SER A 177 11.25 1.14 16.26
CA SER A 177 9.87 0.68 16.32
C SER A 177 9.79 -0.78 16.80
N PRO A 178 9.14 -1.05 17.95
CA PRO A 178 8.95 -2.41 18.43
C PRO A 178 8.01 -3.21 17.53
N THR A 179 7.07 -2.52 16.86
CA THR A 179 6.17 -3.13 15.87
C THR A 179 6.95 -3.58 14.65
N LEU A 180 7.85 -2.74 14.12
CA LEU A 180 8.72 -3.10 13.00
C LEU A 180 9.64 -4.27 13.35
N ALA A 181 10.27 -4.24 14.53
CA ALA A 181 11.11 -5.33 15.01
C ALA A 181 10.33 -6.65 15.08
N ALA A 182 9.15 -6.64 15.71
CA ALA A 182 8.32 -7.82 15.86
C ALA A 182 7.80 -8.38 14.53
N LEU A 183 7.56 -7.53 13.51
CA LEU A 183 7.14 -7.97 12.17
C LEU A 183 8.31 -8.51 11.33
N ARG A 184 9.54 -8.12 11.63
CA ARG A 184 10.75 -8.64 10.97
C ARG A 184 11.26 -9.94 11.57
N GLU A 185 10.93 -10.22 12.82
CA GLU A 185 11.21 -11.49 13.49
C GLU A 185 10.31 -12.64 13.00
N GLU A 186 9.23 -12.31 12.29
CA GLU A 186 8.34 -13.30 11.70
C GLU A 186 9.05 -14.18 10.66
N GLY A 187 8.57 -15.42 10.53
CA GLY A 187 9.23 -16.47 9.76
C GLY A 187 9.30 -16.23 8.24
N PRO A 188 9.95 -17.14 7.51
CA PRO A 188 10.07 -17.03 6.05
C PRO A 188 8.69 -16.90 5.38
N GLY A 189 8.56 -15.91 4.49
CA GLY A 189 7.31 -15.60 3.78
C GLY A 189 6.58 -14.33 4.27
N GLU A 190 7.11 -13.64 5.28
CA GLU A 190 6.67 -12.30 5.66
C GLU A 190 7.70 -11.26 5.18
N THR A 191 7.29 -10.35 4.29
CA THR A 191 8.14 -9.21 3.93
C THR A 191 7.52 -7.94 4.48
N THR A 192 8.30 -7.23 5.30
CA THR A 192 7.93 -5.90 5.79
C THR A 192 8.80 -4.85 5.11
N VAL A 193 8.16 -3.90 4.44
CA VAL A 193 8.78 -2.73 3.79
C VAL A 193 8.38 -1.47 4.55
N THR A 194 9.20 -0.43 4.42
CA THR A 194 9.09 0.81 5.19
C THR A 194 8.92 2.07 4.32
N SER A 195 8.95 1.91 2.99
CA SER A 195 8.67 2.96 2.03
C SER A 195 7.83 2.45 0.86
N LEU A 196 7.06 3.34 0.24
CA LEU A 196 6.27 3.02 -0.95
C LEU A 196 7.16 2.62 -2.13
N ARG A 197 8.36 3.20 -2.24
CA ARG A 197 9.37 2.77 -3.24
C ARG A 197 9.75 1.29 -3.05
N GLU A 198 9.98 0.85 -1.82
CA GLU A 198 10.23 -0.57 -1.52
C GLU A 198 9.01 -1.46 -1.83
N ALA A 199 7.79 -0.96 -1.60
CA ALA A 199 6.57 -1.69 -1.91
C ALA A 199 6.36 -1.90 -3.42
N VAL A 200 6.63 -0.86 -4.23
CA VAL A 200 6.64 -0.97 -5.69
C VAL A 200 7.71 -1.94 -6.16
N ALA A 201 8.93 -1.85 -5.62
CA ALA A 201 10.02 -2.76 -5.96
C ALA A 201 9.69 -4.22 -5.60
N PHE A 202 9.06 -4.45 -4.44
CA PHE A 202 8.60 -5.77 -4.04
C PHE A 202 7.55 -6.32 -5.01
N CYS A 203 6.58 -5.49 -5.43
CA CYS A 203 5.56 -5.89 -6.40
C CYS A 203 6.17 -6.27 -7.75
N GLN A 204 7.14 -5.48 -8.24
CA GLN A 204 7.88 -5.78 -9.46
C GLN A 204 8.65 -7.10 -9.37
N ALA A 205 9.33 -7.35 -8.25
CA ALA A 205 10.05 -8.59 -8.02
C ALA A 205 9.11 -9.80 -7.97
N ALA A 206 7.97 -9.69 -7.27
CA ALA A 206 6.96 -10.75 -7.20
C ALA A 206 6.36 -11.05 -8.59
N ALA A 207 6.10 -10.01 -9.37
CA ALA A 207 5.60 -10.16 -10.74
C ALA A 207 6.60 -10.83 -11.67
N ALA A 208 7.88 -10.45 -11.59
CA ALA A 208 8.96 -11.07 -12.36
C ALA A 208 9.16 -12.55 -11.97
N GLN A 209 9.03 -12.89 -10.69
CA GLN A 209 9.13 -14.27 -10.21
C GLN A 209 7.98 -15.13 -10.75
N SER A 210 6.74 -14.64 -10.65
CA SER A 210 5.55 -15.32 -11.19
C SER A 210 5.67 -15.59 -12.69
N ALA A 211 6.17 -14.63 -13.49
CA ALA A 211 6.37 -14.81 -14.92
C ALA A 211 7.42 -15.91 -15.26
N ARG A 212 8.47 -16.02 -14.45
CA ARG A 212 9.51 -17.07 -14.62
C ARG A 212 8.94 -18.46 -14.32
N GLU A 213 8.11 -18.58 -13.30
CA GLU A 213 7.46 -19.84 -12.91
C GLU A 213 6.51 -20.35 -14.00
N THR A 214 5.65 -19.47 -14.55
CA THR A 214 4.75 -19.82 -15.67
C THR A 214 5.53 -20.27 -16.92
N THR A 215 6.66 -19.62 -17.20
CA THR A 215 7.51 -19.98 -18.35
C THR A 215 8.18 -21.35 -18.13
N ALA A 216 8.64 -21.64 -16.92
CA ALA A 216 9.26 -22.92 -16.57
C ALA A 216 8.24 -24.08 -16.61
N GLU A 217 7.01 -23.86 -16.15
CA GLU A 217 5.92 -24.86 -16.20
C GLU A 217 5.50 -25.18 -17.64
N THR A 218 5.44 -24.16 -18.51
CA THR A 218 5.10 -24.35 -19.93
C THR A 218 6.21 -25.07 -20.71
N ALA A 219 7.47 -24.91 -20.30
CA ALA A 219 8.63 -25.54 -20.94
C ALA A 219 8.87 -27.01 -20.51
N ALA A 220 8.19 -27.50 -19.46
CA ALA A 220 8.28 -28.89 -19.05
C ALA A 220 7.55 -29.80 -20.06
N PRO A 221 8.20 -30.86 -20.58
CA PRO A 221 7.55 -31.76 -21.53
C PRO A 221 6.39 -32.48 -20.83
N ARG A 222 5.18 -32.43 -21.43
CA ARG A 222 4.05 -33.27 -21.01
C ARG A 222 4.44 -34.73 -21.23
N ALA A 223 4.65 -35.45 -20.12
CA ALA A 223 4.88 -36.89 -20.11
C ALA A 223 3.63 -37.67 -20.54
#